data_AF-C5X9L0-F1
#
_entry.id   AF-C5X9L0-F1
#
_cell.length_a   1.000
_cell.length_b   1.000
_cell.length_c   1.000
_cell.angle_alpha   90.00
_cell.angle_beta   90.00
_cell.angle_gamma   90.00
#
_symmetry.space_group_name_H-M   'P 1'
#
loop_
_entity.id
_entity.type
_entity.pdbx_description
1 polymer ?
#
loop_
_entity_poly.entity_id
_entity_poly.type
_entity_poly.pdbx_seq_one_letter_code
_entity_poly.pdbx_strand_id
1 'polypeptide(L)'
;MEALYLLASLAATIATSAFHSLLLLLRLLVRYPGRAAPADGHDAAARLYEGRVRHSRRRPAAHAFEYSARYALVNLDLLPLPGHLSADEARRVASTSGPVHLLTIPKSVGYEQNPLSIYYCYDSASQGQDGQLRMCIAEVTNTPWGERVMFTFQPGSDLVAKPLHVSPFMDMLSNWSIRVDAPGDRLYVVISVQHPTLGDYFTAALDAKLVGQTSNSLRLATFFWLMPHKVAAWIYWEALRLWLKNVKFLDHPRYSNPSYRDEALERDLELRASCIFRQRQKVNSQRSRTAEKTAGTTNHVDGKCDENITKRWCVWMDAQWPWS
;
A
#
# COMPACT_ATOMS: atom_id res chain seq x y z
N MET A 1 -7.24 -14.27 30.62
CA MET A 1 -5.82 -13.98 30.35
C MET A 1 -5.66 -13.00 29.18
N GLU A 2 -6.33 -13.22 28.04
CA GLU A 2 -6.20 -12.36 26.85
C GLU A 2 -6.67 -10.91 27.05
N ALA A 3 -7.80 -10.67 27.72
CA ALA A 3 -8.30 -9.31 27.96
C ALA A 3 -7.35 -8.49 28.86
N LEU A 4 -6.75 -9.11 29.88
CA LEU A 4 -5.76 -8.48 30.74
C LEU A 4 -4.47 -8.16 29.99
N TYR A 5 -4.01 -9.08 29.12
CA TYR A 5 -2.87 -8.84 28.26
C TYR A 5 -3.11 -7.66 27.30
N LEU A 6 -4.31 -7.59 26.70
CA LEU A 6 -4.69 -6.49 25.81
C LEU A 6 -4.72 -5.14 26.55
N LEU A 7 -5.32 -5.10 27.74
CA LEU A 7 -5.36 -3.89 28.57
C LEU A 7 -3.95 -3.46 29.00
N ALA A 8 -3.12 -4.40 29.44
CA ALA A 8 -1.73 -4.13 29.82
C ALA A 8 -0.92 -3.61 28.63
N SER A 9 -1.10 -4.20 27.45
CA SER A 9 -0.44 -3.78 26.22
C SER A 9 -0.87 -2.38 25.79
N LEU A 10 -2.18 -2.09 25.84
CA LEU A 10 -2.68 -0.75 25.56
C LEU A 10 -2.11 0.29 26.54
N ALA A 11 -2.08 -0.03 27.84
CA ALA A 11 -1.52 0.84 28.86
C ALA A 11 -0.01 1.09 28.62
N ALA A 12 0.75 0.04 28.28
CA ALA A 12 2.16 0.17 27.93
C ALA A 12 2.36 1.07 26.70
N THR A 13 1.60 0.87 25.63
CA THR A 13 1.66 1.72 24.44
C THR A 13 1.33 3.18 24.74
N ILE A 14 0.29 3.44 25.54
CA ILE A 14 -0.06 4.82 25.95
C ILE A 14 1.10 5.44 26.74
N ALA A 15 1.69 4.72 27.69
CA ALA A 15 2.83 5.19 28.48
C ALA A 15 4.06 5.46 27.60
N THR A 16 4.41 4.54 26.69
CA THR A 16 5.50 4.69 25.73
C THR A 16 5.27 5.90 24.83
N SER A 17 4.07 6.08 24.29
CA SER A 17 3.75 7.21 23.42
C SER A 17 3.73 8.55 24.16
N ALA A 18 3.26 8.58 25.41
CA ALA A 18 3.33 9.76 26.25
C ALA A 18 4.79 10.17 26.51
N PHE A 19 5.65 9.19 26.87
CA PHE A 19 7.07 9.43 27.09
C PHE A 19 7.78 9.95 25.83
N HIS A 20 7.58 9.31 24.68
CA HIS A 20 8.20 9.75 23.42
C HIS A 20 7.64 11.09 22.93
N SER A 21 6.36 11.39 23.19
CA SER A 21 5.77 12.69 22.91
C SER A 21 6.41 13.79 23.77
N LEU A 22 6.62 13.52 25.06
CA LEU A 22 7.33 14.44 25.95
C LEU A 22 8.76 14.68 25.47
N LEU A 23 9.49 13.62 25.09
CA LEU A 23 10.83 13.74 24.54
C LEU A 23 10.85 14.56 23.24
N LEU A 24 9.87 14.37 22.37
CA LEU A 24 9.72 15.15 21.14
C LEU A 24 9.50 16.64 21.42
N LEU A 25 8.64 16.96 22.40
CA LEU A 25 8.41 18.32 22.86
C LEU A 25 9.67 18.95 23.46
N LEU A 26 10.40 18.22 24.29
CA LEU A 26 11.68 18.69 24.84
C LEU A 26 12.70 18.98 23.74
N ARG A 27 12.80 18.12 22.71
CA ARG A 27 13.68 18.34 21.55
C ARG A 27 13.29 19.58 20.74
N LEU A 28 12.01 19.91 20.67
CA LEU A 28 11.53 21.15 20.06
C LEU A 28 11.95 22.38 20.87
N LEU A 29 11.91 22.30 22.21
CA LEU A 29 12.26 23.41 23.11
C LEU A 29 13.77 23.67 23.20
N VAL A 30 14.60 22.62 23.11
CA VAL A 30 16.07 22.72 23.20
C VAL A 30 16.70 23.28 21.90
N ARG A 31 15.91 23.52 20.85
CA ARG A 31 16.42 23.96 19.56
C ARG A 31 16.95 25.40 19.63
N TYR A 32 18.27 25.54 19.71
CA TYR A 32 18.98 26.80 19.49
C TYR A 32 18.59 27.39 18.13
N PRO A 33 18.23 28.69 18.05
CA PRO A 33 17.94 29.37 16.80
C PRO A 33 19.27 29.66 16.09
N GLY A 34 19.83 28.67 15.39
CA GLY A 34 21.20 28.82 14.87
C GLY A 34 21.56 28.07 13.59
N ARG A 35 20.68 27.24 13.02
CA ARG A 35 21.02 26.58 11.75
C ARG A 35 19.79 26.50 10.86
N ALA A 36 19.72 27.41 9.89
CA ALA A 36 18.82 27.28 8.76
C ALA A 36 19.05 25.90 8.15
N ALA A 37 17.96 25.14 8.00
CA ALA A 37 18.02 23.90 7.25
C ALA A 37 18.46 24.21 5.80
N PRO A 38 19.30 23.38 5.17
CA PRO A 38 19.58 23.56 3.75
C PRO A 38 18.26 23.57 2.99
N ALA A 39 18.16 24.45 1.99
CA ALA A 39 16.96 24.67 1.21
C ALA A 39 16.38 23.33 0.71
N ASP A 40 15.09 23.14 0.96
CA ASP A 40 14.30 22.01 0.45
C ASP A 40 14.34 22.07 -1.09
N GLY A 41 15.26 21.31 -1.68
CA GLY A 41 15.40 21.10 -3.13
C GLY A 41 14.96 19.69 -3.54
N HIS A 42 15.11 19.38 -4.83
CA HIS A 42 14.77 18.07 -5.42
C HIS A 42 15.42 16.85 -4.72
N ASP A 43 16.46 17.05 -3.90
CA ASP A 43 17.19 16.03 -3.12
C ASP A 43 16.66 15.80 -1.69
N ALA A 44 15.47 16.31 -1.33
CA ALA A 44 14.91 16.05 -0.02
C ALA A 44 14.63 14.54 0.19
N ALA A 45 15.06 14.00 1.33
CA ALA A 45 14.91 12.57 1.63
C ALA A 45 13.45 12.13 1.79
N ALA A 46 12.54 13.04 2.16
CA ALA A 46 11.11 12.77 2.26
C ALA A 46 10.26 13.91 1.71
N ARG A 47 9.20 13.55 0.98
CA ARG A 47 8.11 14.43 0.55
C ARG A 47 6.90 14.17 1.45
N LEU A 48 6.33 15.23 2.01
CA LEU A 48 5.24 15.16 2.98
C LEU A 48 3.91 15.43 2.28
N TYR A 49 2.97 14.50 2.42
CA TYR A 49 1.63 14.60 1.87
C TYR A 49 0.60 14.70 2.98
N GLU A 50 -0.38 15.58 2.80
CA GLU A 50 -1.57 15.66 3.63
C GLU A 50 -2.81 15.50 2.76
N GLY A 51 -3.73 14.65 3.20
CA GLY A 51 -4.86 14.24 2.39
C GLY A 51 -5.97 13.59 3.20
N ARG A 52 -6.84 12.89 2.48
CA ARG A 52 -7.96 12.16 3.05
C ARG A 52 -8.05 10.78 2.46
N VAL A 53 -8.38 9.83 3.34
CA VAL A 53 -8.73 8.48 2.95
C VAL A 53 -10.24 8.36 3.02
N ARG A 54 -10.87 7.97 1.91
CA ARG A 54 -12.31 7.75 1.80
C ARG A 54 -12.57 6.27 1.57
N HIS A 55 -13.40 5.68 2.42
CA HIS A 55 -13.91 4.34 2.25
C HIS A 55 -15.39 4.40 1.92
N SER A 56 -15.81 3.63 0.91
CA SER A 56 -17.20 3.55 0.48
C SER A 56 -17.59 2.09 0.25
N ARG A 57 -18.40 1.55 1.15
CA ARG A 57 -19.08 0.26 1.03
C ARG A 57 -20.50 0.47 0.50
N ARG A 58 -20.83 -0.21 -0.59
CA ARG A 58 -22.15 -0.22 -1.23
C ARG A 58 -23.00 -1.42 -0.80
N ARG A 59 -22.37 -2.58 -0.51
CA ARG A 59 -23.06 -3.83 -0.12
C ARG A 59 -22.31 -4.61 0.98
N PRO A 60 -22.98 -5.51 1.71
CA PRO A 60 -24.44 -5.69 1.78
C PRO A 60 -25.14 -4.53 2.49
N ALA A 61 -24.45 -3.82 3.39
CA ALA A 61 -24.93 -2.61 4.04
C ALA A 61 -24.13 -1.39 3.59
N ALA A 62 -24.82 -0.32 3.19
CA ALA A 62 -24.19 0.92 2.76
C ALA A 62 -23.51 1.62 3.96
N HIS A 63 -22.24 1.97 3.77
CA HIS A 63 -21.47 2.67 4.78
C HIS A 63 -20.28 3.36 4.11
N ALA A 64 -20.14 4.66 4.32
CA ALA A 64 -19.03 5.44 3.81
C ALA A 64 -18.51 6.38 4.89
N PHE A 65 -17.21 6.59 4.90
CA PHE A 65 -16.53 7.49 5.82
C PHE A 65 -15.26 8.06 5.18
N GLU A 66 -14.79 9.17 5.72
CA GLU A 66 -13.57 9.84 5.28
C GLU A 66 -12.81 10.35 6.49
N TYR A 67 -11.48 10.22 6.50
CA TYR A 67 -10.63 10.71 7.58
C TYR A 67 -9.34 11.32 7.01
N SER A 68 -8.84 12.38 7.65
CA SER A 68 -7.58 13.00 7.22
C SER A 68 -6.39 12.12 7.60
N ALA A 69 -5.49 11.92 6.64
CA ALA A 69 -4.26 11.17 6.80
C ALA A 69 -3.05 11.96 6.30
N ARG A 70 -1.90 11.68 6.90
CA ARG A 70 -0.60 12.19 6.46
C ARG A 70 0.23 11.01 6.01
N TYR A 71 0.95 11.17 4.91
CA TYR A 71 1.84 10.16 4.35
C TYR A 71 3.20 10.79 4.02
N ALA A 72 4.26 10.01 4.17
CA ALA A 72 5.60 10.37 3.73
C ALA A 72 5.91 9.55 2.49
N LEU A 73 6.36 10.21 1.43
CA LEU A 73 7.03 9.56 0.31
C LEU A 73 8.54 9.71 0.53
N VAL A 74 9.16 8.65 1.01
CA VAL A 74 10.57 8.62 1.42
C VAL A 74 11.42 8.04 0.30
N ASN A 75 12.48 8.74 -0.08
CA ASN A 75 13.47 8.18 -0.98
C ASN A 75 14.37 7.21 -0.20
N LEU A 76 14.20 5.91 -0.47
CA LEU A 76 14.89 4.85 0.24
C LEU A 76 16.40 4.81 -0.05
N ASP A 77 16.85 5.42 -1.15
CA ASP A 77 18.27 5.58 -1.46
C ASP A 77 18.95 6.62 -0.58
N LEU A 78 18.19 7.62 -0.12
CA LEU A 78 18.70 8.70 0.74
C LEU A 78 18.44 8.44 2.22
N LEU A 79 17.32 7.79 2.53
CA LEU A 79 16.89 7.49 3.90
C LEU A 79 16.30 6.08 3.97
N PRO A 80 17.14 5.07 4.23
CA PRO A 80 16.67 3.73 4.53
C PRO A 80 15.77 3.73 5.77
N LEU A 81 14.63 3.04 5.70
CA LEU A 81 13.70 2.91 6.81
C LEU A 81 13.69 1.47 7.35
N PRO A 82 14.07 1.25 8.62
CA PRO A 82 13.98 -0.07 9.25
C PRO A 82 12.55 -0.62 9.23
N GLY A 83 12.41 -1.93 9.06
CA GLY A 83 11.09 -2.60 9.00
C GLY A 83 10.42 -2.60 7.63
N HIS A 84 11.03 -1.94 6.65
CA HIS A 84 10.64 -1.92 5.24
C HIS A 84 11.74 -2.53 4.36
N LEU A 85 11.41 -2.84 3.11
CA LEU A 85 12.42 -3.26 2.12
C LEU A 85 13.46 -2.16 1.92
N SER A 86 14.72 -2.54 1.78
CA SER A 86 15.77 -1.64 1.28
C SER A 86 15.52 -1.28 -0.20
N ALA A 87 16.13 -0.18 -0.67
CA ALA A 87 16.03 0.22 -2.07
C ALA A 87 16.53 -0.89 -3.02
N ASP A 88 17.61 -1.59 -2.66
CA ASP A 88 18.18 -2.66 -3.48
C ASP A 88 17.30 -3.92 -3.51
N GLU A 89 16.67 -4.27 -2.39
CA GLU A 89 15.68 -5.36 -2.36
C GLU A 89 14.46 -5.03 -3.22
N ALA A 90 13.94 -3.81 -3.08
CA ALA A 90 12.81 -3.34 -3.88
C ALA A 90 13.13 -3.35 -5.38
N ARG A 91 14.33 -2.88 -5.79
CA ARG A 91 14.81 -2.97 -7.18
C ARG A 91 14.87 -4.40 -7.70
N ARG A 92 15.43 -5.33 -6.93
CA ARG A 92 15.51 -6.75 -7.32
C ARG A 92 14.13 -7.36 -7.51
N VAL A 93 13.22 -7.13 -6.55
CA VAL A 93 11.84 -7.62 -6.60
C VAL A 93 11.07 -7.02 -7.78
N ALA A 94 11.23 -5.72 -8.01
CA ALA A 94 10.53 -4.98 -9.06
C ALA A 94 11.18 -5.14 -10.45
N SER A 95 12.39 -5.70 -10.52
CA SER A 95 13.21 -5.75 -11.75
C SER A 95 13.42 -4.37 -12.37
N THR A 96 13.79 -3.39 -11.55
CA THR A 96 14.01 -1.98 -11.96
C THR A 96 15.40 -1.48 -11.59
N SER A 97 15.87 -0.42 -12.25
CA SER A 97 17.24 0.10 -12.07
C SER A 97 17.34 1.53 -11.49
N GLY A 98 16.23 2.24 -11.33
CA GLY A 98 16.18 3.63 -10.90
C GLY A 98 15.95 3.82 -9.39
N PRO A 99 15.56 5.03 -8.96
CA PRO A 99 15.28 5.33 -7.56
C PRO A 99 14.07 4.54 -7.03
N VAL A 100 14.02 4.36 -5.70
CA VAL A 100 12.86 3.74 -5.02
C VAL A 100 12.28 4.70 -4.00
N HIS A 101 11.01 5.03 -4.16
CA HIS A 101 10.27 5.88 -3.22
C HIS A 101 9.23 5.07 -2.44
N LEU A 102 9.25 5.13 -1.12
CA LEU A 102 8.29 4.48 -0.24
C LEU A 102 7.23 5.47 0.26
N LEU A 103 5.98 5.27 -0.12
CA LEU A 103 4.83 5.93 0.47
C LEU A 103 4.38 5.14 1.71
N THR A 104 4.49 5.72 2.89
CA THR A 104 4.18 5.06 4.16
C THR A 104 3.70 6.08 5.22
N ILE A 105 3.12 5.59 6.30
CA ILE A 105 2.95 6.34 7.55
C ILE A 105 4.07 5.87 8.48
N PRO A 106 5.14 6.67 8.68
CA PRO A 106 6.25 6.26 9.54
C PRO A 106 5.80 6.04 10.99
N LYS A 107 6.47 5.10 11.67
CA LYS A 107 6.36 4.93 13.12
C LYS A 107 6.54 6.27 13.83
N SER A 108 5.64 6.57 14.77
CA SER A 108 5.65 7.84 15.48
C SER A 108 5.35 7.65 16.95
N VAL A 109 6.12 8.35 17.79
CA VAL A 109 6.08 8.26 19.27
C VAL A 109 5.93 6.83 19.79
N GLY A 110 6.77 5.93 19.28
CA GLY A 110 6.83 4.53 19.73
C GLY A 110 5.69 3.64 19.23
N TYR A 111 4.90 4.09 18.25
CA TYR A 111 3.72 3.38 17.77
C TYR A 111 3.67 3.31 16.24
N GLU A 112 3.32 2.14 15.71
CA GLU A 112 3.13 1.89 14.29
C GLU A 112 1.70 1.41 14.03
N GLN A 113 1.04 2.07 13.08
CA GLN A 113 -0.22 1.62 12.50
C GLN A 113 -0.26 2.16 11.07
N ASN A 114 0.03 1.29 10.11
CA ASN A 114 0.00 1.63 8.70
C ASN A 114 -0.63 0.48 7.88
N PRO A 115 -1.88 0.62 7.42
CA PRO A 115 -2.57 -0.45 6.71
C PRO A 115 -2.03 -0.68 5.28
N LEU A 116 -1.36 0.33 4.69
CA LEU A 116 -0.88 0.27 3.31
C LEU A 116 0.39 1.10 3.12
N SER A 117 1.48 0.44 2.72
CA SER A 117 2.67 1.08 2.15
C SER A 117 2.76 0.77 0.65
N ILE A 118 3.28 1.71 -0.14
CA ILE A 118 3.48 1.53 -1.58
C ILE A 118 4.91 1.94 -1.94
N TYR A 119 5.66 1.01 -2.51
CA TYR A 119 6.97 1.28 -3.08
C TYR A 119 6.79 1.61 -4.56
N TYR A 120 7.29 2.77 -4.97
CA TYR A 120 7.34 3.24 -6.35
C TYR A 120 8.74 2.96 -6.89
N CYS A 121 8.85 2.01 -7.81
CA CYS A 121 10.11 1.55 -8.38
C CYS A 121 10.23 2.09 -9.80
N TYR A 122 11.24 2.92 -10.01
CA TYR A 122 11.49 3.59 -11.28
C TYR A 122 12.62 2.89 -12.04
N ASP A 123 12.64 3.03 -13.36
CA ASP A 123 13.82 2.74 -14.16
C ASP A 123 14.77 3.94 -14.20
N SER A 124 16.05 3.67 -14.44
CA SER A 124 17.05 4.73 -14.56
C SER A 124 16.66 5.72 -15.66
N ALA A 125 16.80 7.00 -15.36
CA ALA A 125 16.70 8.08 -16.33
C ALA A 125 17.68 7.85 -17.49
N SER A 126 17.20 7.84 -18.73
CA SER A 126 18.06 7.99 -19.91
C SER A 126 18.19 9.47 -20.22
N GLN A 127 19.46 9.95 -20.29
CA GLN A 127 19.89 11.31 -20.66
C GLN A 127 18.79 12.40 -20.63
N GLY A 128 18.59 13.01 -19.46
CA GLY A 128 17.80 14.24 -19.30
C GLY A 128 16.29 14.07 -19.09
N GLN A 129 15.77 12.85 -18.99
CA GLN A 129 14.38 12.58 -18.60
C GLN A 129 14.28 12.10 -17.15
N ASP A 130 13.19 12.44 -16.45
CA ASP A 130 12.87 11.81 -15.16
C ASP A 130 12.67 10.29 -15.35
N GLY A 131 13.08 9.50 -14.35
CA GLY A 131 12.92 8.05 -14.38
C GLY A 131 11.45 7.66 -14.57
N GLN A 132 11.19 6.66 -15.43
CA GLN A 132 9.83 6.17 -15.66
C GLN A 132 9.39 5.24 -14.53
N LEU A 133 8.20 5.47 -13.97
CA LEU A 133 7.61 4.54 -12.99
C LEU A 133 7.28 3.22 -13.70
N ARG A 134 7.97 2.14 -13.30
CA ARG A 134 7.91 0.86 -13.99
C ARG A 134 7.05 -0.17 -13.26
N MET A 135 7.19 -0.23 -11.93
CA MET A 135 6.54 -1.22 -11.10
C MET A 135 6.25 -0.63 -9.71
N CYS A 136 5.19 -1.13 -9.07
CA CYS A 136 4.91 -0.83 -7.68
C CYS A 136 4.93 -2.10 -6.83
N ILE A 137 5.23 -1.95 -5.55
CA ILE A 137 5.07 -3.02 -4.54
C ILE A 137 4.07 -2.51 -3.52
N ALA A 138 3.00 -3.25 -3.28
CA ALA A 138 2.07 -2.98 -2.20
C ALA A 138 2.48 -3.81 -0.99
N GLU A 139 2.56 -3.19 0.18
CA GLU A 139 2.73 -3.85 1.47
C GLU A 139 1.47 -3.56 2.29
N VAL A 140 0.70 -4.61 2.56
CA VAL A 140 -0.59 -4.52 3.24
C VAL A 140 -0.50 -5.26 4.55
N THR A 141 -0.79 -4.57 5.65
CA THR A 141 -0.84 -5.16 6.99
C THR A 141 -2.29 -5.24 7.45
N ASN A 142 -2.74 -6.42 7.90
CA ASN A 142 -4.06 -6.55 8.50
C ASN A 142 -4.02 -6.22 10.00
N THR A 143 -5.11 -5.61 10.45
CA THR A 143 -5.37 -5.34 11.86
C THR A 143 -6.73 -5.96 12.17
N PRO A 144 -6.86 -6.80 13.22
CA PRO A 144 -5.94 -7.02 14.33
C PRO A 144 -5.09 -8.30 14.25
N TRP A 145 -5.01 -8.99 13.10
CA TRP A 145 -4.39 -10.34 13.09
C TRP A 145 -2.87 -10.37 12.95
N GLY A 146 -2.23 -9.24 12.66
CA GLY A 146 -0.77 -9.15 12.66
C GLY A 146 -0.13 -9.93 11.51
N GLU A 147 -0.72 -9.85 10.32
CA GLU A 147 -0.17 -10.43 9.11
C GLU A 147 0.11 -9.33 8.10
N ARG A 148 1.18 -9.52 7.32
CA ARG A 148 1.61 -8.59 6.30
C ARG A 148 1.82 -9.35 5.00
N VAL A 149 1.29 -8.81 3.91
CA VAL A 149 1.55 -9.33 2.56
C VAL A 149 2.19 -8.24 1.73
N MET A 150 3.27 -8.59 1.05
CA MET A 150 3.86 -7.75 0.01
C MET A 150 3.64 -8.39 -1.36
N PHE A 151 3.25 -7.61 -2.36
CA PHE A 151 3.13 -8.09 -3.73
C PHE A 151 3.39 -7.01 -4.78
N THR A 152 3.91 -7.40 -5.95
CA THR A 152 4.15 -6.48 -7.08
C THR A 152 2.88 -6.21 -7.88
N PHE A 153 2.72 -4.99 -8.38
CA PHE A 153 1.61 -4.63 -9.26
C PHE A 153 1.98 -3.51 -10.24
N GLN A 154 1.33 -3.50 -11.39
CA GLN A 154 1.58 -2.50 -12.43
C GLN A 154 0.94 -1.13 -12.08
N PRO A 155 1.64 0.00 -12.30
CA PRO A 155 1.06 1.32 -12.14
C PRO A 155 -0.04 1.59 -13.19
N GLY A 156 -0.89 2.59 -12.95
CA GLY A 156 -2.04 2.96 -13.79
C GLY A 156 -3.29 2.13 -13.51
N SER A 157 -3.18 0.80 -13.50
CA SER A 157 -4.21 -0.12 -12.97
C SER A 157 -3.71 -1.56 -13.06
N ASP A 158 -3.90 -2.33 -11.99
CA ASP A 158 -3.65 -3.78 -11.98
C ASP A 158 -4.75 -4.51 -11.19
N LEU A 159 -4.97 -5.77 -11.54
CA LEU A 159 -5.94 -6.65 -10.89
C LEU A 159 -5.20 -7.74 -10.11
N VAL A 160 -5.55 -7.87 -8.82
CA VAL A 160 -4.92 -8.78 -7.86
C VAL A 160 -6.01 -9.56 -7.13
N ALA A 161 -5.86 -10.86 -6.94
CA ALA A 161 -6.75 -11.57 -6.02
C ALA A 161 -6.49 -11.04 -4.61
N LYS A 162 -7.54 -10.73 -3.83
CA LYS A 162 -7.39 -10.19 -2.47
C LYS A 162 -6.53 -11.17 -1.65
N PRO A 163 -5.30 -10.79 -1.28
CA PRO A 163 -4.39 -11.76 -0.69
C PRO A 163 -4.63 -11.92 0.80
N LEU A 164 -5.23 -10.94 1.48
CA LEU A 164 -5.25 -10.87 2.93
C LEU A 164 -6.63 -10.58 3.50
N HIS A 165 -6.97 -11.18 4.64
CA HIS A 165 -8.19 -10.86 5.39
C HIS A 165 -8.01 -9.55 6.17
N VAL A 166 -8.22 -8.42 5.49
CA VAL A 166 -7.97 -7.07 6.03
C VAL A 166 -9.11 -6.49 6.88
N SER A 167 -10.27 -7.14 6.93
CA SER A 167 -11.44 -6.65 7.67
C SER A 167 -12.36 -7.81 8.02
N PRO A 168 -12.90 -7.88 9.25
CA PRO A 168 -13.85 -8.92 9.65
C PRO A 168 -15.20 -8.82 8.95
N PHE A 169 -15.40 -7.80 8.10
CA PHE A 169 -16.63 -7.59 7.34
C PHE A 169 -16.40 -7.79 5.82
N MET A 170 -15.29 -8.43 5.43
CA MET A 170 -14.93 -8.70 4.02
C MET A 170 -14.17 -10.01 3.89
N ASP A 171 -14.76 -11.02 3.25
CA ASP A 171 -14.05 -12.28 2.91
C ASP A 171 -12.85 -12.07 1.96
N MET A 172 -12.11 -13.14 1.71
CA MET A 172 -10.94 -13.15 0.81
C MET A 172 -11.27 -13.49 -0.65
N LEU A 173 -12.54 -13.73 -1.00
CA LEU A 173 -12.94 -14.18 -2.35
C LEU A 173 -12.91 -13.05 -3.39
N SER A 174 -12.76 -11.81 -2.94
CA SER A 174 -12.76 -10.62 -3.78
C SER A 174 -11.47 -10.46 -4.60
N ASN A 175 -11.54 -9.67 -5.67
CA ASN A 175 -10.39 -9.16 -6.40
C ASN A 175 -10.22 -7.66 -6.12
N TRP A 176 -8.99 -7.19 -6.09
CA TRP A 176 -8.61 -5.79 -5.94
C TRP A 176 -8.14 -5.24 -7.27
N SER A 177 -8.85 -4.22 -7.76
CA SER A 177 -8.36 -3.34 -8.81
C SER A 177 -7.63 -2.18 -8.12
N ILE A 178 -6.30 -2.19 -8.20
CA ILE A 178 -5.42 -1.20 -7.59
C ILE A 178 -4.95 -0.25 -8.68
N ARG A 179 -5.18 1.04 -8.47
CA ARG A 179 -4.76 2.11 -9.36
C ARG A 179 -3.92 3.11 -8.59
N VAL A 180 -2.71 3.31 -9.09
CA VAL A 180 -1.76 4.32 -8.60
C VAL A 180 -1.12 4.99 -9.81
N ASP A 181 -0.89 6.29 -9.69
CA ASP A 181 -0.12 7.05 -10.67
C ASP A 181 1.21 7.52 -10.04
N ALA A 182 2.13 8.02 -10.85
CA ALA A 182 3.39 8.55 -10.33
C ALA A 182 3.14 9.74 -9.38
N PRO A 183 3.76 9.76 -8.19
CA PRO A 183 3.50 10.80 -7.19
C PRO A 183 4.07 12.17 -7.59
N GLY A 184 3.17 13.10 -7.93
CA GLY A 184 3.48 14.50 -8.22
C GLY A 184 3.06 15.43 -7.07
N ASP A 185 2.55 16.62 -7.37
CA ASP A 185 1.98 17.52 -6.34
C ASP A 185 0.69 16.98 -5.73
N ARG A 186 0.04 16.07 -6.45
CA ARG A 186 -1.07 15.27 -5.96
C ARG A 186 -0.71 13.80 -6.05
N LEU A 187 -1.16 13.08 -5.04
CA LEU A 187 -1.04 11.64 -4.91
C LEU A 187 -2.45 11.07 -4.85
N TYR A 188 -2.73 10.13 -5.75
CA TYR A 188 -4.02 9.45 -5.80
C TYR A 188 -3.82 7.94 -5.86
N VAL A 189 -4.42 7.23 -4.89
CA VAL A 189 -4.40 5.77 -4.81
C VAL A 189 -5.85 5.30 -4.67
N VAL A 190 -6.27 4.37 -5.50
CA VAL A 190 -7.61 3.78 -5.44
C VAL A 190 -7.52 2.27 -5.44
N ILE A 191 -8.24 1.65 -4.51
CA ILE A 191 -8.44 0.21 -4.43
C ILE A 191 -9.94 -0.05 -4.53
N SER A 192 -10.38 -0.60 -5.66
CA SER A 192 -11.75 -1.05 -5.88
C SER A 192 -11.82 -2.56 -5.67
N VAL A 193 -12.84 -3.00 -4.93
CA VAL A 193 -12.99 -4.40 -4.54
C VAL A 193 -14.20 -4.99 -5.23
N GLN A 194 -13.93 -6.02 -6.04
CA GLN A 194 -14.92 -6.73 -6.83
C GLN A 194 -15.14 -8.11 -6.23
N HIS A 195 -16.37 -8.44 -5.86
CA HIS A 195 -16.71 -9.76 -5.33
C HIS A 195 -17.51 -10.56 -6.37
N PRO A 196 -17.28 -11.88 -6.52
CA PRO A 196 -18.04 -12.71 -7.46
C PRO A 196 -19.57 -12.59 -7.32
N THR A 197 -20.08 -12.44 -6.09
CA THR A 197 -21.54 -12.33 -5.84
C THR A 197 -22.02 -10.90 -5.59
N LEU A 198 -21.19 -10.00 -5.06
CA LEU A 198 -21.62 -8.64 -4.70
C LEU A 198 -21.34 -7.61 -5.80
N GLY A 199 -20.49 -7.96 -6.77
CA GLY A 199 -19.94 -7.03 -7.76
C GLY A 199 -18.97 -6.05 -7.13
N ASP A 200 -18.87 -4.84 -7.70
CA ASP A 200 -18.07 -3.76 -7.16
C ASP A 200 -18.73 -3.20 -5.89
N TYR A 201 -18.37 -3.73 -4.73
CA TYR A 201 -19.09 -3.42 -3.49
C TYR A 201 -18.33 -2.52 -2.53
N PHE A 202 -17.02 -2.35 -2.69
CA PHE A 202 -16.22 -1.50 -1.82
C PHE A 202 -15.16 -0.74 -2.62
N THR A 203 -14.87 0.48 -2.19
CA THR A 203 -13.80 1.32 -2.74
C THR A 203 -13.10 2.06 -1.61
N ALA A 204 -11.77 1.99 -1.57
CA ALA A 204 -10.92 2.85 -0.75
C ALA A 204 -10.12 3.79 -1.66
N ALA A 205 -10.08 5.07 -1.34
CA ALA A 205 -9.33 6.07 -2.10
C ALA A 205 -8.54 6.99 -1.16
N LEU A 206 -7.26 7.18 -1.45
CA LEU A 206 -6.40 8.22 -0.85
C LEU A 206 -6.25 9.34 -1.87
N ASP A 207 -6.62 10.56 -1.49
CA ASP A 207 -6.33 11.79 -2.23
C ASP A 207 -5.52 12.71 -1.31
N ALA A 208 -4.27 12.97 -1.67
CA ALA A 208 -3.35 13.77 -0.87
C ALA A 208 -2.57 14.78 -1.71
N LYS A 209 -2.24 15.90 -1.09
CA LYS A 209 -1.46 16.98 -1.69
C LYS A 209 -0.10 17.07 -1.03
N LEU A 210 0.91 17.40 -1.82
CA LEU A 210 2.24 17.72 -1.32
C LEU A 210 2.17 19.01 -0.49
N VAL A 211 2.62 18.96 0.77
CA VAL A 211 2.62 20.10 1.70
C VAL A 211 4.02 20.53 2.13
N GLY A 212 5.04 19.75 1.77
CA GLY A 212 6.43 20.12 2.01
C GLY A 212 7.38 18.98 1.70
N GLN A 213 8.66 19.26 1.81
CA GLN A 213 9.74 18.29 1.70
C GLN A 213 10.64 18.44 2.92
N THR A 214 11.34 17.41 3.34
CA THR A 214 12.24 17.47 4.49
C THR A 214 13.25 16.34 4.47
N SER A 215 14.50 16.65 4.81
CA SER A 215 15.49 15.67 5.26
C SER A 215 15.68 15.71 6.79
N ASN A 216 14.96 16.59 7.48
CA ASN A 216 15.05 16.77 8.92
C ASN A 216 14.14 15.78 9.67
N SER A 217 14.74 14.91 10.48
CA SER A 217 14.03 13.89 11.26
C SER A 217 13.08 14.48 12.32
N LEU A 218 13.38 15.66 12.88
CA LEU A 218 12.50 16.34 13.84
C LEU A 218 11.25 16.91 13.14
N ARG A 219 11.40 17.48 11.94
CA ARG A 219 10.26 17.93 11.13
C ARG A 219 9.38 16.75 10.71
N LEU A 220 9.99 15.61 10.36
CA LEU A 220 9.25 14.38 10.09
C LEU A 220 8.49 13.91 11.34
N ALA A 221 9.18 13.77 12.48
CA ALA A 221 8.58 13.30 13.73
C ALA A 221 7.43 14.20 14.22
N THR A 222 7.55 15.51 14.06
CA THR A 222 6.50 16.48 14.45
C THR A 222 5.33 16.51 13.48
N PHE A 223 5.58 16.30 12.18
CA PHE A 223 4.51 16.19 11.19
C PHE A 223 3.62 14.96 11.42
N PHE A 224 4.23 13.81 11.79
CA PHE A 224 3.50 12.58 12.06
C PHE A 224 2.97 12.48 13.49
N TRP A 225 3.72 12.87 14.52
CA TRP A 225 3.37 12.82 15.94
C TRP A 225 2.40 11.69 16.39
N LEU A 226 1.07 11.91 16.39
CA LEU A 226 0.05 10.93 16.79
C LEU A 226 -0.77 10.38 15.60
N MET A 227 -0.25 10.52 14.39
CA MET A 227 -0.92 10.11 13.16
C MET A 227 -1.19 8.59 13.14
N PRO A 228 -0.26 7.69 13.48
CA PRO A 228 -0.57 6.26 13.49
C PRO A 228 -1.65 5.92 14.54
N HIS A 229 -1.64 6.54 15.72
CA HIS A 229 -2.72 6.39 16.73
C HIS A 229 -4.08 6.83 16.19
N LYS A 230 -4.11 7.97 15.49
CA LYS A 230 -5.31 8.48 14.84
C LYS A 230 -5.84 7.47 13.81
N VAL A 231 -4.97 6.88 12.99
CA VAL A 231 -5.37 5.83 12.03
C VAL A 231 -5.96 4.63 12.76
N ALA A 232 -5.30 4.14 13.82
CA ALA A 232 -5.79 3.00 14.61
C ALA A 232 -7.18 3.27 15.19
N ALA A 233 -7.35 4.42 15.84
CA ALA A 233 -8.63 4.83 16.43
C ALA A 233 -9.75 4.87 15.39
N TRP A 234 -9.48 5.40 14.19
CA TRP A 234 -10.45 5.41 13.09
C TRP A 234 -10.82 4.01 12.59
N ILE A 235 -9.84 3.11 12.44
CA ILE A 235 -10.08 1.72 12.01
C ILE A 235 -11.01 1.01 13.00
N TYR A 236 -10.70 1.07 14.30
CA TYR A 236 -11.52 0.41 15.33
C TYR A 236 -12.89 1.07 15.49
N TRP A 237 -12.98 2.39 15.39
CA TRP A 237 -14.25 3.11 15.45
C TRP A 237 -15.19 2.70 14.32
N GLU A 238 -14.70 2.61 13.08
CA GLU A 238 -15.53 2.22 11.95
C GLU A 238 -15.87 0.73 11.96
N ALA A 239 -14.97 -0.12 12.48
CA ALA A 239 -15.29 -1.52 12.73
C ALA A 239 -16.45 -1.66 13.75
N LEU A 240 -16.42 -0.89 14.84
CA LEU A 240 -17.51 -0.86 15.83
C LEU A 240 -18.82 -0.37 15.20
N ARG A 241 -18.79 0.70 14.38
CA ARG A 241 -19.99 1.20 13.69
C ARG A 241 -20.59 0.18 12.72
N LEU A 242 -19.78 -0.61 12.03
CA LEU A 242 -20.27 -1.69 11.17
C LEU A 242 -20.88 -2.84 11.98
N TRP A 243 -20.26 -3.19 13.10
CA TRP A 243 -20.81 -4.16 14.04
C TRP A 243 -22.18 -3.73 14.58
N LEU A 244 -22.32 -2.47 15.00
CA LEU A 244 -23.60 -1.89 15.44
C LEU A 244 -24.66 -1.86 14.32
N LYS A 245 -24.25 -1.88 13.05
CA LYS A 245 -25.14 -2.00 11.88
C LYS A 245 -25.50 -3.46 11.53
N ASN A 246 -25.16 -4.43 12.39
CA ASN A 246 -25.39 -5.87 12.18
C ASN A 246 -24.78 -6.40 10.87
N VAL A 247 -23.66 -5.85 10.43
CA VAL A 247 -22.91 -6.44 9.31
C VAL A 247 -22.28 -7.74 9.78
N LYS A 248 -22.45 -8.82 9.01
CA LYS A 248 -21.95 -10.16 9.35
C LYS A 248 -20.45 -10.10 9.64
N PHE A 249 -20.07 -10.51 10.85
CA PHE A 249 -18.70 -10.75 11.24
C PHE A 249 -18.23 -12.08 10.65
N LEU A 250 -17.05 -12.07 10.04
CA LEU A 250 -16.37 -13.22 9.46
C LEU A 250 -15.11 -13.48 10.27
N ASP A 251 -14.99 -14.69 10.80
CA ASP A 251 -13.79 -15.11 11.52
C ASP A 251 -12.58 -15.16 10.60
N HIS A 252 -11.40 -15.03 11.20
CA HIS A 252 -10.17 -15.11 10.42
C HIS A 252 -9.99 -16.52 9.86
N PRO A 253 -9.68 -16.67 8.55
CA PRO A 253 -9.51 -17.98 7.91
C PRO A 253 -8.51 -18.89 8.62
N ARG A 254 -7.48 -18.33 9.28
CA ARG A 254 -6.49 -19.09 10.09
C ARG A 254 -7.11 -20.08 11.10
N TYR A 255 -8.33 -19.83 11.56
CA TYR A 255 -9.00 -20.70 12.54
C TYR A 255 -9.75 -21.87 11.92
N SER A 256 -10.15 -21.75 10.65
CA SER A 256 -10.96 -22.75 9.94
C SER A 256 -10.21 -23.46 8.83
N ASN A 257 -9.22 -22.79 8.23
CA ASN A 257 -8.50 -23.25 7.05
C ASN A 257 -7.01 -22.89 7.18
N PRO A 258 -6.09 -23.86 7.38
CA PRO A 258 -4.67 -23.60 7.43
C PRO A 258 -4.04 -23.28 6.06
N SER A 259 -4.65 -23.71 4.94
CA SER A 259 -4.15 -23.49 3.57
C SER A 259 -4.62 -22.18 2.92
N TYR A 260 -5.32 -21.31 3.66
CA TYR A 260 -5.86 -20.05 3.12
C TYR A 260 -4.82 -19.14 2.45
N ARG A 261 -3.55 -19.16 2.90
CA ARG A 261 -2.47 -18.38 2.29
C ARG A 261 -2.10 -18.92 0.91
N ASP A 262 -2.05 -20.24 0.76
CA ASP A 262 -1.74 -20.91 -0.51
C ASP A 262 -2.89 -20.77 -1.50
N GLU A 263 -4.14 -20.93 -1.04
CA GLU A 263 -5.34 -20.72 -1.86
C GLU A 263 -5.44 -19.28 -2.39
N ALA A 264 -5.04 -18.29 -1.58
CA ALA A 264 -4.99 -16.90 -2.00
C ALA A 264 -3.95 -16.67 -3.12
N LEU A 265 -2.79 -17.34 -3.02
CA LEU A 265 -1.74 -17.28 -4.03
C LEU A 265 -2.17 -17.99 -5.33
N GLU A 266 -2.79 -19.16 -5.22
CA GLU A 266 -3.31 -19.92 -6.35
C GLU A 266 -4.37 -19.13 -7.12
N ARG A 267 -5.31 -18.49 -6.41
CA ARG A 267 -6.29 -17.59 -7.03
C ARG A 267 -5.66 -16.43 -7.79
N ASP A 268 -4.56 -15.86 -7.28
CA ASP A 268 -3.87 -14.78 -8.00
C ASP A 268 -3.22 -15.28 -9.30
N LEU A 269 -2.65 -16.51 -9.27
CA LEU A 269 -2.10 -17.17 -10.44
C LEU A 269 -3.19 -17.46 -11.49
N GLU A 270 -4.34 -18.00 -11.07
CA GLU A 270 -5.49 -18.27 -11.95
C GLU A 270 -6.03 -16.98 -12.58
N LEU A 271 -6.19 -15.93 -11.78
CA LEU A 271 -6.69 -14.64 -12.23
C LEU A 271 -5.79 -14.08 -13.35
N ARG A 272 -4.47 -14.17 -13.17
CA ARG A 272 -3.48 -13.74 -14.16
C ARG A 272 -3.50 -14.59 -15.41
N ALA A 273 -3.54 -15.91 -15.29
CA ALA A 273 -3.66 -16.81 -16.43
C ALA A 273 -4.89 -16.47 -17.28
N SER A 274 -6.02 -16.17 -16.62
CA SER A 274 -7.26 -15.76 -17.29
C SER A 274 -7.14 -14.39 -18.00
N CYS A 275 -6.42 -13.44 -17.40
CA CYS A 275 -6.18 -12.12 -17.99
C CYS A 275 -5.28 -12.21 -19.22
N ILE A 276 -4.17 -12.97 -19.12
CA ILE A 276 -3.24 -13.21 -20.24
C ILE A 276 -3.96 -13.89 -21.39
N PHE A 277 -4.77 -14.92 -21.10
CA PHE A 277 -5.56 -15.60 -22.12
C PHE A 277 -6.53 -14.65 -22.85
N ARG A 278 -7.27 -13.81 -22.09
CA ARG A 278 -8.16 -12.79 -22.67
C ARG A 278 -7.40 -11.75 -23.50
N GLN A 279 -6.21 -11.35 -23.07
CA GLN A 279 -5.38 -10.39 -23.81
C GLN A 279 -4.89 -11.00 -25.13
N ARG A 280 -4.45 -12.27 -25.13
CA ARG A 280 -4.08 -13.01 -26.36
C ARG A 280 -5.24 -13.13 -27.34
N GLN A 281 -6.44 -13.43 -26.86
CA GLN A 281 -7.64 -13.48 -27.72
C GLN A 281 -7.97 -12.12 -28.34
N LYS A 282 -7.88 -11.03 -27.57
CA LYS A 282 -8.09 -9.67 -28.11
C LYS A 282 -7.06 -9.32 -29.18
N VAL A 283 -5.77 -9.59 -28.94
CA VAL A 283 -4.70 -9.33 -29.92
C VAL A 283 -4.89 -10.17 -31.18
N ASN A 284 -5.26 -11.45 -31.06
CA ASN A 284 -5.55 -12.30 -32.22
C ASN A 284 -6.77 -11.82 -33.01
N SER A 285 -7.86 -11.44 -32.33
CA SER A 285 -9.05 -10.86 -32.98
C SER A 285 -8.72 -9.55 -33.71
N GLN A 286 -7.85 -8.72 -33.12
CA GLN A 286 -7.42 -7.47 -33.72
C GLN A 286 -6.49 -7.73 -34.92
N ARG A 287 -5.55 -8.67 -34.84
CA ARG A 287 -4.71 -9.12 -35.98
C ARG A 287 -5.53 -9.71 -37.12
N SER A 288 -6.57 -10.50 -36.84
CA SER A 288 -7.46 -11.03 -37.87
C SER A 288 -8.22 -9.91 -38.60
N ARG A 289 -8.64 -8.85 -37.89
CA ARG A 289 -9.28 -7.67 -38.50
C ARG A 289 -8.32 -6.79 -39.30
N THR A 290 -7.03 -6.75 -38.95
CA THR A 290 -6.01 -6.03 -39.74
C THR A 290 -5.49 -6.84 -40.92
N ALA A 291 -5.48 -8.18 -40.81
CA ALA A 291 -5.10 -9.09 -41.89
C ALA A 291 -6.14 -9.10 -43.04
N GLU A 292 -7.42 -8.86 -42.75
CA GLU A 292 -8.45 -8.63 -43.80
C GLU A 292 -8.29 -7.29 -44.55
N LYS A 293 -7.45 -6.36 -44.05
CA LYS A 293 -7.23 -5.04 -44.69
C LYS A 293 -5.87 -4.87 -45.37
N THR A 294 -4.96 -5.84 -45.23
CA THR A 294 -3.60 -5.71 -45.79
C THR A 294 -3.08 -7.08 -46.21
N ALA A 295 -3.52 -7.56 -47.37
CA ALA A 295 -2.87 -8.65 -48.07
C ALA A 295 -1.61 -8.10 -48.75
N GLY A 296 -0.47 -8.16 -48.07
CA GLY A 296 0.82 -7.77 -48.63
C GLY A 296 1.86 -7.50 -47.55
N THR A 297 2.89 -8.34 -47.52
CA THR A 297 4.15 -8.21 -46.77
C THR A 297 4.15 -8.82 -45.36
N THR A 298 4.62 -10.07 -45.31
CA THR A 298 5.03 -10.81 -44.12
C THR A 298 6.23 -10.18 -43.44
N ASN A 299 6.06 -9.66 -42.23
CA ASN A 299 7.15 -9.44 -41.27
C ASN A 299 6.94 -10.33 -40.05
N HIS A 300 7.83 -11.29 -39.90
CA HIS A 300 7.96 -12.15 -38.72
C HIS A 300 8.39 -11.26 -37.54
N VAL A 301 7.45 -10.90 -36.67
CA VAL A 301 7.77 -10.30 -35.36
C VAL A 301 7.83 -11.44 -34.37
N ASP A 302 9.05 -11.77 -33.96
CA ASP A 302 9.37 -12.68 -32.88
C ASP A 302 8.58 -12.30 -31.63
N GLY A 303 7.55 -13.09 -31.33
CA GLY A 303 6.83 -13.04 -30.07
C GLY A 303 7.60 -13.83 -29.02
N LYS A 304 8.77 -13.33 -28.61
CA LYS A 304 9.38 -13.77 -27.35
C LYS A 304 8.50 -13.24 -26.22
N CYS A 305 7.47 -14.00 -25.85
CA CYS A 305 6.86 -13.84 -24.54
C CYS A 305 7.90 -14.30 -23.53
N ASP A 306 8.52 -13.37 -22.80
CA ASP A 306 9.38 -13.67 -21.67
C ASP A 306 8.66 -14.64 -20.71
N GLU A 307 9.22 -15.84 -20.55
CA GLU A 307 8.72 -16.88 -19.66
C GLU A 307 8.66 -16.43 -18.18
N ASN A 308 9.34 -15.34 -17.83
CA ASN A 308 9.35 -14.71 -16.51
C ASN A 308 8.10 -13.88 -16.15
N ILE A 309 7.14 -13.69 -17.07
CA ILE A 309 5.89 -12.95 -16.80
C ILE A 309 4.91 -13.79 -15.93
N THR A 310 5.24 -15.05 -15.63
CA THR A 310 4.28 -16.04 -15.11
C THR A 310 4.01 -15.99 -13.60
N LYS A 311 4.84 -15.33 -12.77
CA LYS A 311 4.60 -15.27 -11.31
C LYS A 311 4.66 -13.85 -10.74
N ARG A 312 3.58 -13.41 -10.07
CA ARG A 312 3.62 -12.20 -9.23
C ARG A 312 4.56 -12.53 -8.09
N TRP A 313 5.48 -11.62 -7.78
CA TRP A 313 6.16 -11.74 -6.50
C TRP A 313 5.12 -11.41 -5.41
N CYS A 314 4.88 -12.35 -4.50
CA CYS A 314 3.95 -12.22 -3.38
C CYS A 314 4.54 -12.95 -2.18
N VAL A 315 4.70 -12.26 -1.05
CA VAL A 315 5.32 -12.81 0.16
C VAL A 315 4.48 -12.45 1.37
N TRP A 316 4.25 -13.46 2.22
CA TRP A 316 3.62 -13.30 3.53
C TRP A 316 4.67 -13.18 4.62
N MET A 317 4.41 -12.30 5.57
CA MET A 317 5.20 -12.14 6.78
C MET A 317 4.27 -11.96 7.96
N ASP A 318 4.75 -12.31 9.15
CA ASP A 318 4.05 -11.97 10.37
C ASP A 318 4.42 -10.53 10.75
N ALA A 319 3.40 -9.73 11.07
CA ALA A 319 3.56 -8.41 11.65
C ALA A 319 3.40 -8.51 13.17
N GLN A 320 4.23 -7.78 13.90
CA GLN A 320 4.12 -7.77 15.35
C GLN A 320 2.84 -7.02 15.77
N TRP A 321 1.97 -7.74 16.48
CA TRP A 321 0.77 -7.21 17.13
C TRP A 321 1.05 -7.10 18.64
N PRO A 322 0.45 -6.15 19.37
CA PRO A 322 -0.51 -5.16 18.91
C PRO A 322 0.07 -3.84 18.43
N TRP A 323 1.24 -3.44 18.90
CA TRP A 323 1.62 -2.03 18.85
C TRP A 323 3.14 -1.81 18.78
N SER A 324 3.85 -2.66 18.04
CA SER A 324 5.32 -2.60 17.86
C SER A 324 5.72 -1.68 16.72
#